data_AF-A0A7S4QSI8-F1
#
_entry.id   AF-A0A7S4QSI8-F1
#
_cell.length_a   1.000
_cell.length_b   1.000
_cell.length_c   1.000
_cell.angle_alpha   90.00
_cell.angle_beta   90.00
_cell.angle_gamma   90.00
#
_symmetry.space_group_name_H-M   'P 1'
#
loop_
_entity.id
_entity.type
_entity.pdbx_description
1 polymer ?
#
loop_
_entity_poly.entity_id
_entity_poly.type
_entity_poly.pdbx_seq_one_letter_code
_entity_poly.pdbx_strand_id
1 'polypeptide(L)'
;MTDAADTMFVPPFQKKYFSQDMMSKYEPLMDAMVKVEETEASDAAAFKEFEAHWDKFMDFSWCSQWDGKKYDIVFYGMSGYSGYLMMEYLKKVVLKKKDTLTFAFAGRSVAKVAEMRDREFAGTEWQETPILTASFDDVVSIIDLVKSAHVIVNCAGPYMLTEGEVLIDACIWCKTDYVDISQEVPWTLRVKELHKYAVDAGVMVVPSCAGNAYSDLGVYLLAKKIRDDFGEATRSAVCYCSGGGTAAGASGGTLRTRAAMGNIDRDTSALMADPYSLGGYIPEYDRNGIKVVDIQLGT
;
A
#
# COMPACT_ATOMS: atom_id res chain seq x y z
N MET A 1 -18.58 34.41 5.20
CA MET A 1 -18.92 34.04 3.81
C MET A 1 -17.68 34.25 2.98
N THR A 2 -16.91 33.19 2.77
CA THR A 2 -15.84 33.12 1.78
C THR A 2 -15.96 31.73 1.20
N ASP A 3 -16.31 31.68 -0.08
CA ASP A 3 -16.45 30.48 -0.90
C ASP A 3 -15.22 29.58 -0.76
N ALA A 4 -15.38 28.49 0.00
CA ALA A 4 -14.65 27.28 -0.29
C ALA A 4 -15.39 26.67 -1.48
N ALA A 5 -14.96 27.04 -2.68
CA ALA A 5 -15.24 26.20 -3.83
C ALA A 5 -14.73 24.80 -3.46
N ASP A 6 -15.65 23.85 -3.32
CA ASP A 6 -15.40 22.41 -3.37
C ASP A 6 -14.58 22.17 -4.64
N THR A 7 -13.26 22.29 -4.54
CA THR A 7 -12.36 21.78 -5.57
C THR A 7 -12.56 20.30 -5.54
N MET A 8 -13.40 19.82 -6.47
CA MET A 8 -13.71 18.42 -6.70
C MET A 8 -12.45 17.59 -6.44
N PHE A 9 -12.51 16.78 -5.39
CA PHE A 9 -11.45 15.88 -4.97
C PHE A 9 -11.16 14.96 -6.16
N VAL A 10 -10.08 15.22 -6.89
CA VAL A 10 -9.56 14.33 -7.93
C VAL A 10 -8.33 13.63 -7.36
N PRO A 11 -8.51 12.44 -6.73
CA PRO A 11 -7.41 11.57 -6.36
C PRO A 11 -6.41 11.39 -7.50
N PRO A 12 -5.12 11.16 -7.20
CA PRO A 12 -4.12 10.79 -8.19
C PRO A 12 -4.62 9.65 -9.09
N PHE A 13 -5.43 8.75 -8.52
CA PHE A 13 -6.03 7.62 -9.22
C PHE A 13 -6.77 8.03 -10.49
N GLN A 14 -7.73 8.96 -10.41
CA GLN A 14 -8.51 9.39 -11.57
C GLN A 14 -7.62 9.96 -12.67
N LYS A 15 -6.73 10.89 -12.29
CA LYS A 15 -5.85 11.57 -13.24
C LYS A 15 -4.91 10.61 -13.95
N LYS A 16 -4.47 9.55 -13.27
CA LYS A 16 -3.46 8.62 -13.76
C LYS A 16 -4.06 7.43 -14.52
N TYR A 17 -5.21 6.93 -14.08
CA TYR A 17 -5.75 5.65 -14.54
C TYR A 17 -7.06 5.76 -15.34
N PHE A 18 -7.77 6.90 -15.33
CA PHE A 18 -8.96 7.09 -16.17
C PHE A 18 -8.57 7.57 -17.58
N SER A 19 -7.90 6.69 -18.31
CA SER A 19 -7.57 6.87 -19.72
C SER A 19 -8.70 6.35 -20.62
N GLN A 20 -8.67 6.69 -21.91
CA GLN A 20 -9.55 6.05 -22.91
C GLN A 20 -9.35 4.53 -22.96
N ASP A 21 -8.13 4.05 -22.75
CA ASP A 21 -7.84 2.61 -22.66
C ASP A 21 -8.53 1.95 -21.46
N MET A 22 -8.65 2.65 -20.32
CA MET A 22 -9.40 2.14 -19.18
C MET A 22 -10.91 2.15 -19.44
N MET A 23 -11.44 3.22 -20.05
CA MET A 23 -12.86 3.33 -20.38
C MET A 23 -13.30 2.27 -21.41
N SER A 24 -12.45 1.96 -22.39
CA SER A 24 -12.73 0.93 -23.40
C SER A 24 -12.84 -0.48 -22.82
N LYS A 25 -12.34 -0.72 -21.60
CA LYS A 25 -12.56 -1.98 -20.89
C LYS A 25 -14.02 -2.16 -20.44
N TYR A 26 -14.84 -1.11 -20.48
CA TYR A 26 -16.27 -1.14 -20.17
C TYR A 26 -17.12 -0.66 -21.36
N GLU A 27 -17.33 -1.55 -22.33
CA GLU A 27 -18.08 -1.29 -23.57
C GLU A 27 -19.42 -0.56 -23.38
N PRO A 28 -20.27 -0.90 -22.38
CA PRO A 28 -21.53 -0.19 -22.18
C PRO A 28 -21.38 1.32 -21.90
N LEU A 29 -20.27 1.75 -21.28
CA LEU A 29 -20.00 3.17 -21.12
C LEU A 29 -19.65 3.82 -22.47
N MET A 30 -18.86 3.15 -23.30
CA MET A 30 -18.47 3.65 -24.62
C MET A 30 -19.69 3.81 -25.53
N ASP A 31 -20.57 2.81 -25.56
CA ASP A 31 -21.83 2.85 -26.30
C ASP A 31 -22.72 4.02 -25.85
N ALA A 32 -22.84 4.22 -24.53
CA ALA A 32 -23.62 5.31 -23.98
C ALA A 32 -23.02 6.69 -24.31
N MET A 33 -21.69 6.83 -24.34
CA MET A 33 -21.01 8.05 -24.76
C MET A 33 -21.30 8.40 -26.22
N VAL A 34 -21.16 7.44 -27.14
CA VAL A 34 -21.46 7.64 -28.56
C VAL A 34 -22.93 8.05 -28.75
N LYS A 35 -23.85 7.38 -28.05
CA LYS A 35 -25.28 7.71 -28.09
C LYS A 35 -25.58 9.14 -27.63
N VAL A 36 -24.89 9.62 -26.60
CA VAL A 36 -25.03 11.02 -26.13
C VAL A 36 -24.45 12.01 -27.15
N GLU A 37 -23.34 11.69 -27.83
CA GLU A 37 -22.76 12.54 -28.88
C GLU A 37 -23.66 12.65 -30.12
N GLU A 38 -24.41 11.60 -30.45
CA GLU A 38 -25.28 11.54 -31.63
C GLU A 38 -26.70 12.08 -31.38
N THR A 39 -27.10 12.30 -30.13
CA THR A 39 -28.47 12.74 -29.76
C THR A 39 -28.56 14.25 -29.53
N GLU A 40 -29.75 14.84 -29.73
CA GLU A 40 -29.99 16.23 -29.35
C GLU A 40 -29.92 16.38 -27.82
N ALA A 41 -29.46 17.52 -27.32
CA ALA A 41 -29.32 17.81 -25.89
C ALA A 41 -30.63 17.70 -25.06
N SER A 42 -31.77 17.46 -25.71
CA SER A 42 -33.07 17.25 -25.08
C SER A 42 -33.41 15.77 -24.80
N ASP A 43 -32.60 14.82 -25.27
CA ASP A 43 -32.83 13.38 -25.02
C ASP A 43 -32.39 12.98 -23.60
N ALA A 44 -33.27 13.25 -22.64
CA ALA A 44 -33.04 12.92 -21.23
C ALA A 44 -32.84 11.41 -20.97
N ALA A 45 -33.27 10.52 -21.88
CA ALA A 45 -33.08 9.09 -21.70
C ALA A 45 -31.64 8.67 -22.00
N ALA A 46 -31.03 9.22 -23.05
CA ALA A 46 -29.63 8.96 -23.40
C ALA A 46 -28.67 9.44 -22.28
N PHE A 47 -28.89 10.65 -21.74
CA PHE A 47 -28.08 11.15 -20.62
C PHE A 47 -28.23 10.31 -19.35
N LYS A 48 -29.45 9.88 -19.01
CA LYS A 48 -29.68 9.03 -17.84
C LYS A 48 -28.98 7.66 -17.96
N GLU A 49 -28.98 7.10 -19.16
CA GLU A 49 -28.25 5.85 -19.45
C GLU A 49 -26.74 6.03 -19.30
N PHE A 50 -26.19 7.11 -19.87
CA PHE A 50 -24.79 7.48 -19.69
C PHE A 50 -24.43 7.66 -18.21
N GLU A 51 -25.21 8.43 -17.44
CA GLU A 51 -24.97 8.63 -16.00
C GLU A 51 -24.94 7.30 -15.24
N ALA A 52 -25.87 6.38 -15.53
CA ALA A 52 -25.89 5.07 -14.88
C ALA A 52 -24.65 4.22 -15.19
N HIS A 53 -24.12 4.28 -16.41
CA HIS A 53 -22.88 3.60 -16.78
C HIS A 53 -21.64 4.30 -16.25
N TRP A 54 -21.68 5.63 -16.18
CA TRP A 54 -20.64 6.45 -15.58
C TRP A 54 -20.49 6.14 -14.10
N ASP A 55 -21.57 6.12 -13.32
CA ASP A 55 -21.52 5.81 -11.89
C ASP A 55 -20.95 4.42 -11.63
N LYS A 56 -21.37 3.41 -12.40
CA LYS A 56 -20.79 2.06 -12.36
C LYS A 56 -19.31 2.05 -12.71
N PHE A 57 -18.89 2.82 -13.71
CA PHE A 57 -17.49 2.94 -14.08
C PHE A 57 -16.66 3.50 -12.93
N MET A 58 -17.17 4.54 -12.27
CA MET A 58 -16.51 5.27 -11.19
C MET A 58 -16.37 4.46 -9.89
N ASP A 59 -17.36 3.63 -9.56
CA ASP A 59 -17.33 2.76 -8.38
C ASP A 59 -16.72 1.36 -8.66
N PHE A 60 -16.33 1.12 -9.92
CA PHE A 60 -15.80 -0.14 -10.42
C PHE A 60 -16.70 -1.35 -10.19
N SER A 61 -18.02 -1.18 -10.12
CA SER A 61 -18.95 -2.31 -10.03
C SER A 61 -18.96 -3.14 -11.31
N TRP A 62 -18.51 -2.58 -12.44
CA TRP A 62 -18.47 -3.26 -13.74
C TRP A 62 -17.38 -4.32 -13.84
N CYS A 63 -16.24 -4.12 -13.19
CA CYS A 63 -15.11 -5.06 -13.23
C CYS A 63 -14.90 -5.82 -11.92
N SER A 64 -15.60 -5.45 -10.86
CA SER A 64 -15.50 -6.13 -9.60
C SER A 64 -16.42 -7.34 -9.53
N GLN A 65 -15.89 -8.47 -9.07
CA GLN A 65 -16.65 -9.68 -8.82
C GLN A 65 -17.19 -9.74 -7.38
N TRP A 66 -17.04 -8.66 -6.61
CA TRP A 66 -17.33 -8.61 -5.18
C TRP A 66 -18.45 -7.61 -4.88
N ASP A 67 -19.50 -8.09 -4.20
CA ASP A 67 -20.58 -7.25 -3.66
C ASP A 67 -20.25 -6.81 -2.22
N GLY A 68 -19.04 -6.27 -2.03
CA GLY A 68 -18.49 -5.86 -0.73
C GLY A 68 -17.17 -6.54 -0.36
N LYS A 69 -16.72 -6.34 0.89
CA LYS A 69 -15.47 -6.93 1.40
C LYS A 69 -15.71 -8.38 1.82
N LYS A 70 -15.05 -9.31 1.15
CA LYS A 70 -15.13 -10.75 1.44
C LYS A 70 -14.09 -11.20 2.46
N TYR A 71 -12.91 -10.58 2.45
CA TYR A 71 -11.78 -10.97 3.28
C TYR A 71 -11.43 -9.86 4.27
N ASP A 72 -11.13 -10.24 5.51
CA ASP A 72 -10.53 -9.32 6.47
C ASP A 72 -9.15 -8.86 5.97
N ILE A 73 -8.35 -9.81 5.45
CA ILE A 73 -7.00 -9.54 4.99
C ILE A 73 -6.69 -10.27 3.68
N VAL A 74 -6.13 -9.56 2.71
CA VAL A 74 -5.51 -10.18 1.54
C VAL A 74 -4.01 -9.91 1.56
N PHE A 75 -3.22 -10.98 1.47
CA PHE A 75 -1.77 -10.88 1.44
C PHE A 75 -1.27 -10.99 0.00
N TYR A 76 -0.61 -9.94 -0.51
CA TYR A 76 -0.08 -9.88 -1.86
C TYR A 76 1.42 -10.12 -1.90
N GLY A 77 1.91 -10.88 -2.89
CA GLY A 77 3.35 -11.20 -3.03
C GLY A 77 3.76 -12.49 -2.29
N MET A 78 2.83 -13.41 -2.11
CA MET A 78 3.00 -14.56 -1.21
C MET A 78 3.90 -15.68 -1.74
N SER A 79 4.30 -15.62 -3.00
CA SER A 79 5.32 -16.52 -3.57
C SER A 79 6.76 -16.13 -3.19
N GLY A 80 6.96 -14.98 -2.54
CA GLY A 80 8.28 -14.49 -2.11
C GLY A 80 8.73 -15.06 -0.77
N TYR A 81 10.00 -14.82 -0.42
CA TYR A 81 10.57 -15.27 0.87
C TYR A 81 9.84 -14.70 2.09
N SER A 82 9.55 -13.39 2.10
CA SER A 82 8.82 -12.78 3.22
C SER A 82 7.37 -13.27 3.28
N GLY A 83 6.74 -13.47 2.11
CA GLY A 83 5.39 -14.03 2.02
C GLY A 83 5.32 -15.44 2.62
N TYR A 84 6.30 -16.29 2.32
CA TYR A 84 6.45 -17.60 2.94
C TYR A 84 6.53 -17.55 4.47
N LEU A 85 7.41 -16.70 5.02
CA LEU A 85 7.53 -16.55 6.48
C LEU A 85 6.24 -16.04 7.11
N MET A 86 5.50 -15.20 6.39
CA MET A 86 4.21 -14.70 6.82
C MET A 86 3.14 -15.81 6.83
N MET A 87 3.13 -16.72 5.85
CA MET A 87 2.28 -17.93 5.88
C MET A 87 2.59 -18.80 7.10
N GLU A 88 3.89 -19.04 7.36
CA GLU A 88 4.33 -19.85 8.50
C GLU A 88 3.87 -19.23 9.82
N TYR A 89 4.03 -17.92 9.99
CA TYR A 89 3.58 -17.18 11.17
C TYR A 89 2.06 -17.20 11.33
N LEU A 90 1.32 -16.95 10.24
CA LEU A 90 -0.14 -16.97 10.21
C LEU A 90 -0.66 -18.33 10.71
N LYS A 91 -0.14 -19.44 10.15
CA LYS A 91 -0.47 -20.82 10.53
C LYS A 91 -0.14 -21.13 11.99
N LYS A 92 1.06 -20.76 12.45
CA LYS A 92 1.55 -21.17 13.78
C LYS A 92 0.96 -20.34 14.92
N VAL A 93 0.63 -19.07 14.67
CA VAL A 93 0.34 -18.10 15.73
C VAL A 93 -1.07 -17.53 15.62
N VAL A 94 -1.45 -17.04 14.44
CA VAL A 94 -2.70 -16.27 14.27
C VAL A 94 -3.90 -17.20 14.20
N LEU A 95 -3.85 -18.18 13.29
CA LEU A 95 -5.00 -19.06 13.02
C LEU A 95 -5.31 -20.01 14.18
N LYS A 96 -4.36 -20.24 15.09
CA LYS A 96 -4.61 -20.97 16.35
C LYS A 96 -5.37 -20.17 17.41
N LYS A 97 -5.51 -18.84 17.23
CA LYS A 97 -6.14 -17.93 18.20
C LYS A 97 -7.40 -17.26 17.67
N LYS A 98 -7.61 -17.29 16.36
CA LYS A 98 -8.59 -16.48 15.64
C LYS A 98 -9.29 -17.33 14.58
N ASP A 99 -10.28 -18.08 15.04
CA ASP A 99 -11.01 -19.07 14.25
C ASP A 99 -11.91 -18.41 13.19
N THR A 100 -12.15 -17.10 13.28
CA THR A 100 -13.06 -16.33 12.41
C THR A 100 -12.36 -15.45 11.38
N LEU A 101 -11.02 -15.51 11.26
CA LEU A 101 -10.29 -14.66 10.32
C LEU A 101 -10.51 -15.15 8.88
N THR A 102 -11.05 -14.29 8.03
CA THR A 102 -11.18 -14.54 6.60
C THR A 102 -10.01 -13.92 5.85
N PHE A 103 -9.28 -14.72 5.07
CA PHE A 103 -8.12 -14.24 4.34
C PHE A 103 -7.92 -14.95 3.00
N ALA A 104 -7.16 -14.31 2.12
CA ALA A 104 -6.69 -14.91 0.88
C ALA A 104 -5.23 -14.54 0.60
N PHE A 105 -4.58 -15.39 -0.19
CA PHE A 105 -3.26 -15.08 -0.75
C PHE A 105 -3.40 -14.53 -2.15
N ALA A 106 -2.48 -13.68 -2.57
CA ALA A 106 -2.53 -13.05 -3.87
C ALA A 106 -1.15 -12.85 -4.49
N GLY A 107 -1.14 -12.78 -5.82
CA GLY A 107 0.03 -12.43 -6.59
C GLY A 107 -0.17 -12.63 -8.09
N ARG A 108 0.84 -12.22 -8.87
CA ARG A 108 0.81 -12.32 -10.33
C ARG A 108 0.76 -13.75 -10.87
N SER A 109 1.28 -14.71 -10.11
CA SER A 109 1.37 -16.11 -10.54
C SER A 109 0.68 -17.01 -9.53
N VAL A 110 -0.56 -17.40 -9.85
CA VAL A 110 -1.36 -18.33 -9.05
C VAL A 110 -0.59 -19.61 -8.75
N ALA A 111 0.06 -20.19 -9.76
CA ALA A 111 0.82 -21.43 -9.61
C ALA A 111 1.92 -21.31 -8.54
N LYS A 112 2.69 -20.22 -8.52
CA LYS A 112 3.74 -20.02 -7.51
C LYS A 112 3.20 -19.75 -6.11
N VAL A 113 2.06 -19.06 -6.02
CA VAL A 113 1.40 -18.84 -4.72
C VAL A 113 0.82 -20.16 -4.20
N ALA A 114 0.24 -20.98 -5.08
CA ALA A 114 -0.31 -22.30 -4.75
C ALA A 114 0.77 -23.25 -4.26
N GLU A 115 1.92 -23.32 -4.95
CA GLU A 115 3.06 -24.12 -4.52
C GLU A 115 3.47 -23.79 -3.07
N MET A 116 3.56 -22.50 -2.73
CA MET A 116 3.95 -22.06 -1.39
C MET A 116 2.85 -22.29 -0.35
N ARG A 117 1.58 -22.07 -0.71
CA ARG A 117 0.43 -22.38 0.14
C ARG A 117 0.40 -23.87 0.45
N ASP A 118 0.48 -24.74 -0.56
CA ASP A 118 0.36 -26.19 -0.40
C ASP A 118 1.53 -26.71 0.44
N ARG A 119 2.73 -26.20 0.22
CA ARG A 119 3.89 -26.51 1.08
C ARG A 119 3.64 -26.20 2.54
N GLU A 120 3.00 -25.06 2.85
CA GLU A 120 2.80 -24.64 4.24
C GLU A 120 1.52 -25.18 4.87
N PHE A 121 0.44 -25.34 4.11
CA PHE A 121 -0.89 -25.64 4.63
C PHE A 121 -1.39 -27.04 4.28
N ALA A 122 -0.66 -27.88 3.53
CA ALA A 122 -1.09 -29.24 3.23
C ALA A 122 -1.47 -30.03 4.50
N GLY A 123 -2.63 -30.68 4.46
CA GLY A 123 -3.16 -31.47 5.59
C GLY A 123 -3.71 -30.62 6.74
N THR A 124 -3.79 -29.30 6.58
CA THR A 124 -4.48 -28.41 7.51
C THR A 124 -5.86 -28.02 6.97
N GLU A 125 -6.73 -27.51 7.83
CA GLU A 125 -8.05 -26.99 7.41
C GLU A 125 -7.95 -25.79 6.44
N TRP A 126 -6.80 -25.10 6.40
CA TRP A 126 -6.55 -23.95 5.53
C TRP A 126 -5.86 -24.32 4.21
N GLN A 127 -5.72 -25.61 3.87
CA GLN A 127 -5.08 -26.04 2.62
C GLN A 127 -5.75 -25.48 1.36
N GLU A 128 -7.06 -25.22 1.42
CA GLU A 128 -7.85 -24.62 0.33
C GLU A 128 -7.97 -23.10 0.45
N THR A 129 -7.07 -22.43 1.18
CA THR A 129 -7.07 -20.96 1.27
C THR A 129 -7.12 -20.36 -0.15
N PRO A 130 -8.05 -19.42 -0.42
CA PRO A 130 -8.21 -18.83 -1.74
C PRO A 130 -6.94 -18.14 -2.23
N ILE A 131 -6.71 -18.24 -3.53
CA ILE A 131 -5.61 -17.55 -4.21
C ILE A 131 -6.21 -16.62 -5.27
N LEU A 132 -5.93 -15.34 -5.15
CA LEU A 132 -6.38 -14.29 -6.06
C LEU A 132 -5.24 -13.91 -7.01
N THR A 133 -5.59 -13.69 -8.29
CA THR A 133 -4.64 -13.20 -9.28
C THR A 133 -4.77 -11.68 -9.36
N ALA A 134 -3.66 -10.99 -9.24
CA ALA A 134 -3.61 -9.57 -9.54
C ALA A 134 -2.19 -9.18 -9.97
N SER A 135 -2.10 -8.16 -10.84
CA SER A 135 -0.84 -7.68 -11.37
C SER A 135 -0.85 -6.17 -11.52
N PHE A 136 0.27 -5.52 -11.20
CA PHE A 136 0.36 -4.06 -11.24
C PHE A 136 0.26 -3.47 -12.64
N ASP A 137 0.52 -4.27 -13.68
CA ASP A 137 0.31 -3.90 -15.09
C ASP A 137 -1.15 -4.02 -15.54
N ASP A 138 -2.03 -4.60 -14.73
CA ASP A 138 -3.47 -4.64 -14.95
C ASP A 138 -4.21 -4.00 -13.78
N VAL A 139 -4.44 -2.70 -13.92
CA VAL A 139 -5.17 -1.87 -12.94
C VAL A 139 -6.52 -2.47 -12.56
N VAL A 140 -7.23 -3.11 -13.50
CA VAL A 140 -8.54 -3.72 -13.23
C VAL A 140 -8.41 -4.88 -12.25
N SER A 141 -7.41 -5.75 -12.44
CA SER A 141 -7.13 -6.84 -11.50
C SER A 141 -6.79 -6.34 -10.09
N ILE A 142 -6.11 -5.19 -9.99
CA ILE A 142 -5.77 -4.56 -8.71
C ILE A 142 -7.01 -3.99 -8.02
N ILE A 143 -7.88 -3.31 -8.76
CA ILE A 143 -9.14 -2.81 -8.23
C ILE A 143 -9.99 -3.98 -7.71
N ASP A 144 -10.14 -5.06 -8.49
CA ASP A 144 -10.90 -6.23 -8.05
C ASP A 144 -10.33 -6.84 -6.76
N LEU A 145 -9.00 -7.00 -6.69
CA LEU A 145 -8.31 -7.46 -5.49
C LEU A 145 -8.61 -6.57 -4.28
N VAL A 146 -8.46 -5.25 -4.44
CA VAL A 146 -8.64 -4.27 -3.37
C VAL A 146 -10.09 -4.22 -2.89
N LYS A 147 -11.07 -4.37 -3.79
CA LYS A 147 -12.49 -4.43 -3.42
C LYS A 147 -12.83 -5.68 -2.63
N SER A 148 -12.10 -6.78 -2.80
CA SER A 148 -12.32 -8.03 -2.08
C SER A 148 -11.98 -7.98 -0.57
N ALA A 149 -11.22 -6.98 -0.10
CA ALA A 149 -10.60 -7.01 1.22
C ALA A 149 -10.80 -5.74 2.06
N HIS A 150 -10.77 -5.88 3.40
CA HIS A 150 -10.66 -4.76 4.32
C HIS A 150 -9.22 -4.22 4.41
N VAL A 151 -8.23 -5.10 4.40
CA VAL A 151 -6.81 -4.74 4.47
C VAL A 151 -6.01 -5.47 3.39
N ILE A 152 -5.13 -4.75 2.69
CA ILE A 152 -4.11 -5.34 1.82
C ILE A 152 -2.74 -5.30 2.52
N VAL A 153 -2.11 -6.47 2.62
CA VAL A 153 -0.73 -6.61 3.08
C VAL A 153 0.17 -6.86 1.88
N ASN A 154 0.95 -5.87 1.48
CA ASN A 154 1.87 -5.98 0.36
C ASN A 154 3.25 -6.49 0.80
N CYS A 155 3.66 -7.63 0.24
CA CYS A 155 4.97 -8.24 0.41
C CYS A 155 5.75 -8.34 -0.91
N ALA A 156 5.26 -7.72 -1.99
CA ALA A 156 5.80 -7.87 -3.34
C ALA A 156 6.87 -6.81 -3.66
N GLY A 157 8.11 -7.06 -3.23
CA GLY A 157 9.28 -6.28 -3.67
C GLY A 157 9.92 -6.79 -4.97
N PRO A 158 10.89 -6.06 -5.55
CA PRO A 158 11.41 -4.74 -5.11
C PRO A 158 10.41 -3.61 -5.40
N TYR A 159 10.07 -2.80 -4.40
CA TYR A 159 8.96 -1.84 -4.47
C TYR A 159 9.23 -0.73 -5.48
N MET A 160 10.44 -0.16 -5.48
CA MET A 160 10.86 0.90 -6.39
C MET A 160 10.92 0.49 -7.86
N LEU A 161 11.02 -0.82 -8.14
CA LEU A 161 11.05 -1.36 -9.50
C LEU A 161 9.69 -1.86 -9.97
N THR A 162 8.69 -1.79 -9.10
CA THR A 162 7.32 -2.17 -9.44
C THR A 162 6.47 -0.92 -9.51
N GLU A 163 5.39 -0.97 -10.28
CA GLU A 163 4.36 0.08 -10.27
C GLU A 163 3.44 -0.08 -9.05
N GLY A 164 4.02 -0.35 -7.87
CA GLY A 164 3.27 -0.67 -6.66
C GLY A 164 2.36 0.45 -6.18
N GLU A 165 2.59 1.70 -6.63
CA GLU A 165 1.75 2.85 -6.28
C GLU A 165 0.30 2.64 -6.71
N VAL A 166 0.07 1.89 -7.81
CA VAL A 166 -1.29 1.55 -8.28
C VAL A 166 -2.12 0.87 -7.20
N LEU A 167 -1.49 0.04 -6.38
CA LEU A 167 -2.17 -0.67 -5.31
C LEU A 167 -2.57 0.28 -4.18
N ILE A 168 -1.73 1.25 -3.84
CA ILE A 168 -2.03 2.26 -2.81
C ILE A 168 -3.11 3.22 -3.32
N ASP A 169 -2.97 3.70 -4.55
CA ASP A 169 -3.96 4.59 -5.16
C ASP A 169 -5.33 3.89 -5.21
N ALA A 170 -5.38 2.60 -5.58
CA ALA A 170 -6.60 1.81 -5.59
C ALA A 170 -7.18 1.61 -4.18
N CYS A 171 -6.31 1.38 -3.17
CA CYS A 171 -6.71 1.26 -1.77
C CYS A 171 -7.36 2.55 -1.25
N ILE A 172 -6.76 3.71 -1.53
CA ILE A 172 -7.33 5.02 -1.18
C ILE A 172 -8.69 5.21 -1.86
N TRP A 173 -8.78 4.91 -3.16
CA TRP A 173 -10.03 5.06 -3.92
C TRP A 173 -11.15 4.15 -3.41
N CYS A 174 -10.85 2.87 -3.19
CA CYS A 174 -11.82 1.84 -2.82
C CYS A 174 -12.05 1.74 -1.30
N LYS A 175 -11.44 2.64 -0.51
CA LYS A 175 -11.53 2.68 0.95
C LYS A 175 -11.09 1.36 1.62
N THR A 176 -9.89 0.91 1.24
CA THR A 176 -9.24 -0.29 1.78
C THR A 176 -7.95 0.09 2.46
N ASP A 177 -7.68 -0.43 3.65
CA ASP A 177 -6.43 -0.14 4.34
C ASP A 177 -5.26 -0.88 3.68
N TYR A 178 -4.07 -0.27 3.76
CA TYR A 178 -2.86 -0.75 3.14
C TYR A 178 -1.72 -0.82 4.15
N VAL A 179 -0.97 -1.93 4.13
CA VAL A 179 0.30 -2.04 4.84
C VAL A 179 1.36 -2.70 3.94
N ASP A 180 2.63 -2.33 4.10
CA ASP A 180 3.74 -2.98 3.41
C ASP A 180 4.96 -3.23 4.30
N ILE A 181 5.85 -4.09 3.80
CA ILE A 181 7.09 -4.46 4.49
C ILE A 181 8.34 -3.84 3.86
N SER A 182 8.18 -2.76 3.09
CA SER A 182 9.27 -2.14 2.32
C SER A 182 10.38 -1.61 3.22
N GLN A 183 11.62 -1.80 2.78
CA GLN A 183 12.81 -1.20 3.40
C GLN A 183 13.48 -0.18 2.47
N GLU A 184 12.74 0.29 1.47
CA GLU A 184 13.25 1.15 0.42
C GLU A 184 12.86 2.60 0.74
N VAL A 185 13.78 3.39 1.28
CA VAL A 185 13.53 4.81 1.65
C VAL A 185 12.86 5.61 0.51
N PRO A 186 13.30 5.53 -0.75
CA PRO A 186 12.66 6.29 -1.82
C PRO A 186 11.21 5.86 -2.09
N TRP A 187 10.87 4.59 -1.84
CA TRP A 187 9.49 4.11 -1.94
C TRP A 187 8.63 4.76 -0.86
N THR A 188 9.08 4.72 0.39
CA THR A 188 8.35 5.31 1.52
C THR A 188 8.12 6.82 1.32
N LEU A 189 9.05 7.54 0.68
CA LEU A 189 8.84 8.93 0.28
C LEU A 189 7.72 9.11 -0.75
N ARG A 190 7.65 8.26 -1.77
CA ARG A 190 6.52 8.28 -2.73
C ARG A 190 5.20 8.02 -2.03
N VAL A 191 5.17 7.07 -1.10
CA VAL A 191 3.96 6.79 -0.31
C VAL A 191 3.57 7.99 0.56
N LYS A 192 4.56 8.71 1.13
CA LYS A 192 4.34 9.91 1.94
C LYS A 192 3.64 11.03 1.16
N GLU A 193 3.90 11.17 -0.14
CA GLU A 193 3.20 12.13 -1.01
C GLU A 193 1.68 11.86 -1.07
N LEU A 194 1.25 10.63 -0.77
CA LEU A 194 -0.14 10.22 -0.77
C LEU A 194 -0.88 10.49 0.57
N HIS A 195 -0.17 10.96 1.60
CA HIS A 195 -0.70 11.09 2.97
C HIS A 195 -2.00 11.88 3.03
N LYS A 196 -2.06 13.05 2.38
CA LYS A 196 -3.27 13.89 2.39
C LYS A 196 -4.48 13.17 1.78
N TYR A 197 -4.27 12.45 0.68
CA TYR A 197 -5.35 11.71 0.02
C TYR A 197 -5.85 10.54 0.88
N ALA A 198 -4.94 9.83 1.56
CA ALA A 198 -5.31 8.76 2.48
C ALA A 198 -6.12 9.29 3.68
N VAL A 199 -5.70 10.43 4.28
CA VAL A 199 -6.43 11.09 5.37
C VAL A 199 -7.82 11.54 4.93
N ASP A 200 -7.91 12.23 3.79
CA ASP A 200 -9.19 12.73 3.26
C ASP A 200 -10.16 11.57 2.92
N ALA A 201 -9.63 10.43 2.47
CA ALA A 201 -10.40 9.22 2.18
C ALA A 201 -10.77 8.40 3.43
N GLY A 202 -10.17 8.69 4.59
CA GLY A 202 -10.33 7.90 5.82
C GLY A 202 -9.68 6.52 5.76
N VAL A 203 -8.57 6.39 5.03
CA VAL A 203 -7.86 5.12 4.79
C VAL A 203 -6.51 5.12 5.51
N MET A 204 -6.17 4.01 6.16
CA MET A 204 -4.85 3.82 6.73
C MET A 204 -3.87 3.29 5.68
N VAL A 205 -2.77 4.01 5.49
CA VAL A 205 -1.64 3.58 4.65
C VAL A 205 -0.40 3.54 5.51
N VAL A 206 0.10 2.34 5.82
CA VAL A 206 1.24 2.11 6.72
C VAL A 206 2.39 1.43 5.97
N PRO A 207 3.28 2.20 5.33
CA PRO A 207 4.46 1.64 4.70
C PRO A 207 5.50 1.19 5.75
N SER A 208 6.42 0.33 5.34
CA SER A 208 7.62 -0.04 6.11
C SER A 208 7.36 -0.66 7.49
N CYS A 209 6.23 -1.36 7.68
CA CYS A 209 5.77 -1.84 8.99
C CYS A 209 6.41 -3.16 9.46
N ALA A 210 7.60 -3.51 8.96
CA ALA A 210 8.29 -4.78 9.25
C ALA A 210 9.64 -4.57 9.97
N GLY A 211 10.71 -5.20 9.47
CA GLY A 211 12.00 -5.28 10.18
C GLY A 211 12.59 -3.94 10.64
N ASN A 212 12.35 -2.85 9.91
CA ASN A 212 12.86 -1.53 10.27
C ASN A 212 11.92 -0.77 11.23
N ALA A 213 10.64 -1.15 11.32
CA ALA A 213 9.70 -0.51 12.25
C ALA A 213 10.08 -0.77 13.72
N TYR A 214 10.85 -1.82 14.03
CA TYR A 214 11.28 -2.13 15.39
C TYR A 214 12.21 -1.05 15.96
N SER A 215 13.12 -0.49 15.15
CA SER A 215 14.00 0.58 15.61
C SER A 215 13.20 1.84 15.90
N ASP A 216 12.26 2.18 15.02
CA ASP A 216 11.43 3.38 15.14
C ASP A 216 10.52 3.28 16.36
N LEU A 217 9.84 2.14 16.53
CA LEU A 217 9.02 1.87 17.71
C LEU A 217 9.84 1.90 19.00
N GLY A 218 11.05 1.31 18.98
CA GLY A 218 11.95 1.32 20.13
C GLY A 218 12.36 2.73 20.54
N VAL A 219 12.73 3.57 19.57
CA VAL A 219 13.10 4.98 19.80
C VAL A 219 11.89 5.79 20.26
N TYR A 220 10.71 5.59 19.66
CA TYR A 220 9.48 6.25 20.08
C TYR A 220 9.11 5.91 21.53
N LEU A 221 9.14 4.62 21.90
CA LEU A 221 8.80 4.17 23.26
C LEU A 221 9.81 4.71 24.29
N LEU A 222 11.10 4.74 23.96
CA LEU A 222 12.13 5.36 24.80
C LEU A 222 11.83 6.86 25.00
N ALA A 223 11.59 7.58 23.90
CA ALA A 223 11.35 9.02 23.95
C ALA A 223 10.07 9.36 24.72
N LYS A 224 9.02 8.54 24.56
CA LYS A 224 7.79 8.64 25.34
C LYS A 224 8.05 8.40 26.83
N LYS A 225 8.81 7.37 27.20
CA LYS A 225 9.10 7.06 28.60
C LYS A 225 9.89 8.18 29.28
N ILE A 226 10.87 8.78 28.59
CA ILE A 226 11.63 9.92 29.12
C ILE A 226 10.70 11.10 29.42
N ARG A 227 9.79 11.42 28.49
CA ARG A 227 8.82 12.50 28.69
C ARG A 227 7.83 12.21 29.81
N ASP A 228 7.32 10.99 29.89
CA ASP A 228 6.33 10.60 30.90
C ASP A 228 6.93 10.58 32.32
N ASP A 229 8.20 10.15 32.47
CA ASP A 229 8.86 10.03 33.78
C ASP A 229 9.50 11.33 34.27
N PHE A 230 10.06 12.12 33.34
CA PHE A 230 10.90 13.27 33.68
C PHE A 230 10.33 14.60 33.19
N GLY A 231 9.30 14.61 32.35
CA GLY A 231 8.77 15.83 31.73
C GLY A 231 9.69 16.42 30.66
N GLU A 232 10.72 15.68 30.23
CA GLU A 232 11.78 16.17 29.36
C GLU A 232 11.67 15.63 27.93
N ALA A 233 12.15 16.42 26.96
CA ALA A 233 12.27 15.98 25.57
C ALA A 233 13.52 15.12 25.37
N THR A 234 13.44 14.13 24.49
CA THR A 234 14.61 13.30 24.14
C THR A 234 15.50 14.05 23.15
N ARG A 235 16.74 14.35 23.56
CA ARG A 235 17.70 15.09 22.72
C ARG A 235 18.23 14.26 21.55
N SER A 236 18.57 13.00 21.79
CA SER A 236 19.08 12.08 20.77
C SER A 236 18.89 10.65 21.24
N ALA A 237 18.58 9.77 20.29
CA ALA A 237 18.56 8.33 20.48
C ALA A 237 19.25 7.68 19.28
N VAL A 238 20.06 6.67 19.55
CA VAL A 238 20.72 5.87 18.51
C VAL A 238 20.37 4.42 18.77
N CYS A 239 19.72 3.78 17.80
CA CYS A 239 19.41 2.36 17.84
C CYS A 239 20.52 1.57 17.13
N TYR A 240 21.10 0.60 17.83
CA TYR A 240 22.06 -0.33 17.25
C TYR A 240 21.38 -1.69 17.06
N CYS A 241 21.06 -2.03 15.81
CA CYS A 241 20.54 -3.35 15.47
C CYS A 241 21.70 -4.28 15.13
N SER A 242 22.00 -5.22 16.02
CA SER A 242 22.97 -6.30 15.77
C SER A 242 22.24 -7.60 15.42
N GLY A 243 22.73 -8.35 14.44
CA GLY A 243 22.18 -9.67 14.04
C GLY A 243 21.24 -9.68 12.83
N GLY A 244 21.07 -8.55 12.13
CA GLY A 244 20.22 -8.45 10.94
C GLY A 244 20.83 -9.09 9.68
N GLY A 245 20.52 -10.36 9.41
CA GLY A 245 20.49 -10.92 8.06
C GLY A 245 21.77 -11.55 7.49
N THR A 246 22.95 -11.44 8.12
CA THR A 246 24.16 -12.11 7.60
C THR A 246 24.14 -13.63 7.80
N ALA A 247 23.44 -14.14 8.82
CA ALA A 247 23.39 -15.58 9.11
C ALA A 247 22.41 -16.36 8.22
N ALA A 248 21.37 -15.71 7.68
CA ALA A 248 20.33 -16.37 6.86
C ALA A 248 20.52 -16.17 5.34
N GLY A 249 21.52 -15.37 4.94
CA GLY A 249 21.67 -14.92 3.54
C GLY A 249 20.61 -13.91 3.13
N ALA A 250 20.90 -13.12 2.08
CA ALA A 250 19.91 -12.20 1.53
C ALA A 250 18.90 -12.96 0.65
N SER A 251 17.61 -12.72 0.86
CA SER A 251 16.58 -13.30 -0.03
C SER A 251 16.75 -12.80 -1.47
N GLY A 252 16.25 -13.53 -2.45
CA GLY A 252 16.31 -13.09 -3.86
C GLY A 252 15.66 -11.71 -4.09
N GLY A 253 14.58 -11.40 -3.37
CA GLY A 253 13.96 -10.08 -3.37
C GLY A 253 14.87 -9.00 -2.78
N THR A 254 15.53 -9.29 -1.66
CA THR A 254 16.52 -8.40 -1.03
C THR A 254 17.71 -8.15 -1.96
N LEU A 255 18.23 -9.17 -2.63
CA LEU A 255 19.33 -9.02 -3.60
C LEU A 255 18.92 -8.16 -4.79
N ARG A 256 17.72 -8.38 -5.33
CA ARG A 256 17.18 -7.55 -6.42
C ARG A 256 16.94 -6.12 -5.99
N THR A 257 16.44 -5.91 -4.78
CA THR A 257 16.29 -4.59 -4.17
C THR A 257 17.65 -3.91 -4.07
N ARG A 258 18.65 -4.58 -3.50
CA ARG A 258 20.03 -4.05 -3.41
C ARG A 258 20.63 -3.73 -4.77
N ALA A 259 20.40 -4.57 -5.78
CA ALA A 259 20.85 -4.31 -7.15
C ALA A 259 20.12 -3.10 -7.77
N ALA A 260 18.82 -2.96 -7.53
CA ALA A 260 18.03 -1.80 -7.93
C ALA A 260 18.58 -0.51 -7.29
N MET A 261 18.82 -0.54 -5.97
CA MET A 261 19.37 0.59 -5.23
C MET A 261 20.81 0.91 -5.63
N GLY A 262 21.61 -0.10 -6.03
CA GLY A 262 23.00 0.10 -6.44
C GLY A 262 23.17 0.81 -7.78
N ASN A 263 22.14 0.80 -8.63
CA ASN A 263 22.11 1.51 -9.91
C ASN A 263 21.32 2.82 -9.85
N ILE A 264 20.90 3.24 -8.66
CA ILE A 264 20.08 4.43 -8.48
C ILE A 264 20.93 5.69 -8.66
N ASP A 265 20.31 6.78 -9.08
CA ASP A 265 21.01 8.04 -9.34
C ASP A 265 21.68 8.60 -8.07
N ARG A 266 22.58 9.57 -8.26
CA ARG A 266 23.37 10.13 -7.16
C ARG A 266 22.49 10.80 -6.09
N ASP A 267 21.39 11.43 -6.48
CA ASP A 267 20.53 12.17 -5.57
C ASP A 267 19.74 11.19 -4.70
N THR A 268 19.19 10.13 -5.30
CA THR A 268 18.53 9.05 -4.55
C THR A 268 19.52 8.30 -3.65
N SER A 269 20.77 8.11 -4.07
CA SER A 269 21.82 7.52 -3.23
C SER A 269 22.17 8.39 -2.02
N ALA A 270 22.27 9.71 -2.21
CA ALA A 270 22.50 10.66 -1.12
C ALA A 270 21.32 10.66 -0.13
N LEU A 271 20.10 10.59 -0.66
CA LEU A 271 18.88 10.50 0.14
C LEU A 271 18.83 9.24 1.00
N MET A 272 19.24 8.08 0.46
CA MET A 272 19.33 6.85 1.26
C MET A 272 20.42 6.89 2.34
N ALA A 273 21.49 7.64 2.10
CA ALA A 273 22.58 7.79 3.05
C ALA A 273 22.23 8.75 4.19
N ASP A 274 21.19 9.57 4.02
CA ASP A 274 20.68 10.46 5.06
C ASP A 274 19.82 9.71 6.08
N PRO A 275 20.26 9.59 7.35
CA PRO A 275 19.49 8.93 8.40
C PRO A 275 18.20 9.67 8.78
N TYR A 276 17.95 10.87 8.26
CA TYR A 276 16.74 11.67 8.49
C TYR A 276 15.85 11.82 7.25
N SER A 277 16.12 11.04 6.20
CA SER A 277 15.43 11.14 4.90
C SER A 277 13.91 10.98 4.98
N LEU A 278 13.38 10.14 5.87
CA LEU A 278 11.93 9.91 6.02
C LEU A 278 11.24 10.86 7.00
N GLY A 279 12.01 11.55 7.84
CA GLY A 279 11.48 12.40 8.90
C GLY A 279 12.51 12.70 9.99
N GLY A 280 12.11 13.55 10.93
CA GLY A 280 12.99 14.21 11.88
C GLY A 280 13.40 15.58 11.34
N TYR A 281 12.67 16.62 11.73
CA TYR A 281 13.06 17.99 11.41
C TYR A 281 14.44 18.27 12.03
N ILE A 282 15.39 18.70 11.21
CA ILE A 282 16.63 19.33 11.66
C ILE A 282 16.47 20.83 11.45
N PRO A 283 16.09 21.63 12.46
CA PRO A 283 16.54 23.02 12.47
C PRO A 283 18.06 22.97 12.62
N GLU A 284 18.79 23.77 11.83
CA GLU A 284 20.26 23.80 11.93
C GLU A 284 20.70 24.05 13.38
N TYR A 285 19.96 24.89 14.11
CA TYR A 285 20.22 25.26 15.50
C TYR A 285 18.95 25.76 16.20
N ASP A 286 18.86 25.56 17.53
CA ASP A 286 17.95 26.32 18.39
C ASP A 286 18.49 27.74 18.65
N ARG A 287 17.74 28.55 19.41
CA ARG A 287 18.11 29.92 19.82
C ARG A 287 19.45 30.03 20.59
N ASN A 288 20.05 28.91 20.98
CA ASN A 288 21.31 28.82 21.71
C ASN A 288 22.43 28.12 20.90
N GLY A 289 22.22 27.84 19.61
CA GLY A 289 23.24 27.17 18.79
C GLY A 289 23.34 25.67 19.03
N ILE A 290 22.31 25.04 19.63
CA ILE A 290 22.28 23.60 19.91
C ILE A 290 21.32 22.91 18.94
N LYS A 291 21.74 21.77 18.35
CA LYS A 291 20.89 20.95 17.48
C LYS A 291 19.73 20.36 18.30
N VAL A 292 18.49 20.77 18.00
CA VAL A 292 17.26 20.30 18.67
C VAL A 292 16.39 19.56 17.67
N VAL A 293 15.73 18.48 18.11
CA VAL A 293 14.82 17.67 17.29
C VAL A 293 13.40 17.82 17.84
N ASP A 294 12.43 18.14 16.98
CA ASP A 294 10.99 18.09 17.29
C ASP A 294 10.33 17.00 16.44
N ILE A 295 9.56 16.12 17.10
CA ILE A 295 8.79 15.04 16.48
C ILE A 295 7.34 15.52 16.37
N GLN A 296 7.08 16.51 15.51
CA GLN A 296 5.72 17.00 15.30
C GLN A 296 4.90 16.11 14.36
N LEU A 297 5.56 15.28 13.54
CA LEU A 297 4.87 14.44 12.55
C LEU A 297 5.38 12.99 12.51
N GLY A 298 6.24 12.58 13.45
CA GLY A 298 6.78 11.21 13.48
C GLY A 298 7.64 10.86 12.26
N THR A 299 8.32 9.71 12.35
CA THR A 299 8.34 8.80 11.21
C THR A 299 7.06 7.99 11.20
#